data_AF-A0A923VHG0-F1
#
_entry.id   AF-A0A923VHG0-F1
#
_cell.length_a   1.000
_cell.length_b   1.000
_cell.length_c   1.000
_cell.angle_alpha   90.00
_cell.angle_beta   90.00
_cell.angle_gamma   90.00
#
_symmetry.space_group_name_H-M   'P 1'
#
loop_
_entity.id
_entity.type
_entity.pdbx_description
1 polymer ?
#
loop_
_entity_poly.entity_id
_entity_poly.type
_entity_poly.pdbx_seq_one_letter_code
_entity_poly.pdbx_strand_id
1 'polypeptide(L)' 'AIILFSAQLLLNFAWSFIFFYAKQPGWAFADIIALWLFILLTIVWFSKISSAAAWLLVPYIFWVSFASLLNFYIWQHN' A
#
# COMPACT_ATOMS: atom_id res chain seq x y z
N ALA A 1 9.29 4.11 13.17
CA ALA A 1 8.42 5.01 12.38
C ALA A 1 9.00 5.29 10.99
N ILE A 2 10.18 5.91 10.88
CA ILE A 2 10.76 6.29 9.56
C ILE A 2 11.08 5.07 8.67
N ILE A 3 11.65 3.99 9.22
CA ILE A 3 11.94 2.77 8.44
C ILE A 3 10.67 2.17 7.83
N LEU A 4 9.57 2.11 8.58
CA LEU A 4 8.28 1.62 8.08
C LEU A 4 7.71 2.54 6.99
N PHE A 5 7.85 3.85 7.16
CA PHE A 5 7.45 4.85 6.16
C PHE A 5 8.29 4.77 4.87
N SER A 6 9.59 4.52 4.98
CA SER A 6 10.46 4.29 3.81
C SER A 6 10.14 2.97 3.13
N ALA A 7 9.84 1.91 3.89
CA ALA A 7 9.46 0.62 3.34
C ALA A 7 8.13 0.68 2.57
N GLN A 8 7.08 1.30 3.14
CA GLN A 8 5.82 1.50 2.42
C GLN A 8 5.99 2.40 1.18
N LEU A 9 6.92 3.37 1.19
CA LEU A 9 7.20 4.17 0.00
C LEU A 9 7.85 3.33 -1.12
N LEU A 10 8.83 2.50 -0.79
CA LEU A 10 9.48 1.60 -1.76
C LEU A 10 8.50 0.59 -2.35
N LEU A 11 7.65 -0.02 -1.51
CA LEU A 11 6.59 -0.91 -1.95
C LEU A 11 5.60 -0.17 -2.87
N ASN A 12 5.24 1.07 -2.55
CA ASN A 12 4.34 1.86 -3.40
C ASN A 12 4.94 2.13 -4.80
N PHE A 13 6.24 2.40 -4.87
CA PHE A 13 6.95 2.53 -6.15
C PHE A 13 7.03 1.20 -6.90
N ALA A 14 7.36 0.10 -6.20
CA ALA A 14 7.42 -1.24 -6.78
C ALA A 14 6.07 -1.65 -7.38
N TRP A 15 4.97 -1.41 -6.67
CA TRP A 15 3.63 -1.70 -7.15
C TRP A 15 3.33 -1.09 -8.52
N SER A 16 3.60 0.21 -8.67
CA SER A 16 3.37 0.92 -9.93
C SER A 16 4.22 0.35 -11.06
N PHE A 17 5.47 -0.01 -10.77
CA PHE A 17 6.35 -0.63 -11.76
C PHE A 17 5.86 -2.03 -12.18
N ILE A 18 5.50 -2.89 -11.23
CA ILE A 18 5.06 -4.27 -11.52
C ILE A 18 3.72 -4.25 -12.28
N PHE A 19 2.80 -3.36 -11.90
CA PHE A 19 1.49 -3.26 -12.52
C PHE A 19 1.56 -2.67 -13.94
N PHE A 20 2.22 -1.51 -14.12
CA PHE A 20 2.21 -0.80 -15.41
C PHE A 20 3.33 -1.23 -16.36
N TYR A 21 4.56 -1.45 -15.85
CA TYR A 21 5.70 -1.80 -16.68
C TYR A 21 5.76 -3.31 -16.94
N ALA A 22 5.77 -4.12 -15.87
CA ALA A 22 5.86 -5.58 -16.01
C ALA A 22 4.53 -6.23 -16.44
N LYS A 23 3.40 -5.51 -16.33
CA LYS A 23 2.05 -6.00 -16.68
C LYS A 23 1.72 -7.34 -16.01
N GLN A 24 2.19 -7.54 -14.79
CA GLN A 24 1.97 -8.77 -14.01
C GLN A 24 1.03 -8.46 -12.84
N PRO A 25 -0.30 -8.42 -13.06
CA PRO A 25 -1.25 -8.04 -12.02
C PRO A 25 -1.23 -8.99 -10.83
N GLY A 26 -0.95 -10.29 -11.02
CA GLY A 26 -0.81 -11.24 -9.91
C GLY A 26 0.31 -10.88 -8.92
N TRP A 27 1.49 -10.51 -9.41
CA TRP A 27 2.60 -10.06 -8.56
C TRP A 27 2.34 -8.68 -7.95
N ALA A 28 1.69 -7.78 -8.71
CA ALA A 28 1.26 -6.48 -8.18
C ALA A 28 0.22 -6.62 -7.07
N PHE A 29 -0.61 -7.68 -7.09
CA PHE A 29 -1.55 -7.96 -6.00
C PHE A 29 -0.85 -8.46 -4.73
N ALA A 30 0.17 -9.31 -4.84
CA ALA A 30 0.98 -9.68 -3.69
C ALA A 30 1.68 -8.46 -3.06
N ASP A 31 2.23 -7.57 -3.91
CA ASP A 31 2.90 -6.35 -3.48
C ASP A 31 1.95 -5.34 -2.81
N ILE A 32 0.73 -5.16 -3.34
CA ILE A 32 -0.25 -4.23 -2.74
C ILE A 32 -0.74 -4.70 -1.37
N ILE A 33 -0.84 -6.02 -1.13
CA ILE A 33 -1.18 -6.57 0.18
C ILE A 33 -0.03 -6.29 1.17
N ALA A 34 1.22 -6.48 0.75
CA ALA A 34 2.38 -6.14 1.56
C ALA A 34 2.39 -4.64 1.88
N LEU A 35 2.17 -3.78 0.88
CA LEU A 35 2.05 -2.34 1.06
C LEU A 35 0.97 -1.99 2.09
N TRP A 36 -0.21 -2.60 1.98
CA TRP A 36 -1.33 -2.35 2.89
C TRP A 36 -0.97 -2.68 4.35
N LEU A 37 -0.30 -3.81 4.60
CA LEU A 37 0.20 -4.19 5.92
C LEU A 37 1.22 -3.18 6.46
N PHE A 38 2.16 -2.73 5.64
CA PHE A 38 3.16 -1.73 6.05
C PHE A 38 2.53 -0.36 6.35
N ILE A 39 1.47 0.04 5.63
CA ILE A 39 0.71 1.26 5.92
C ILE A 39 0.01 1.13 7.28
N LEU A 40 -0.66 0.00 7.53
CA LEU A 40 -1.34 -0.24 8.81
C LEU A 40 -0.35 -0.22 9.97
N LEU A 41 0.80 -0.88 9.82
CA LEU A 41 1.88 -0.83 10.82
C LEU A 41 2.38 0.60 11.03
N THR A 42 2.54 1.38 9.96
CA THR A 42 2.93 2.78 10.05
C THR A 42 1.90 3.60 10.82
N ILE A 43 0.60 3.41 10.57
CA ILE A 43 -0.49 4.08 11.30
C ILE A 43 -0.43 3.74 12.80
N VAL A 44 -0.32 2.46 13.16
CA VAL A 44 -0.27 2.01 14.57
C VAL A 44 0.96 2.53 15.31
N TRP A 45 2.10 2.64 14.62
CA TRP A 45 3.31 3.20 15.22
C TRP A 45 3.26 4.73 15.33
N PHE A 46 2.71 5.42 14.34
CA PHE A 46 2.54 6.88 14.39
C PHE A 46 1.46 7.29 15.38
N SER A 47 0.41 6.49 15.61
CA SER A 47 -0.63 6.81 16.59
C SER A 47 -0.10 6.88 18.03
N LYS A 48 1.00 6.17 18.33
CA LYS A 48 1.71 6.25 19.62
C LYS A 48 2.55 7.52 19.79
N ILE A 49 2.89 8.20 18.69
CA ILE A 49 3.77 9.39 18.69
C ILE A 49 2.93 10.66 18.50
N SER A 50 2.04 10.67 17.51
CA SER A 50 1.16 11.81 17.20
C SER A 50 -0.12 11.32 16.53
N SER A 51 -1.26 11.52 17.20
CA SER A 51 -2.58 11.19 16.67
C SER A 51 -2.88 11.92 15.36
N ALA A 52 -2.37 13.15 15.18
CA ALA A 52 -2.56 13.91 13.94
C ALA A 52 -1.86 13.25 12.74
N ALA A 53 -0.65 12.72 12.93
CA ALA A 53 0.08 12.01 11.88
C ALA A 53 -0.59 10.68 11.50
N ALA A 54 -1.18 9.97 12.47
CA ALA A 54 -1.96 8.77 12.19
C ALA A 54 -3.23 9.08 11.37
N TRP A 55 -3.94 10.17 11.70
CA TRP A 55 -5.14 10.60 10.97
C TRP A 55 -4.87 10.96 9.50
N LEU A 56 -3.70 11.52 9.19
CA LEU A 56 -3.29 11.81 7.81
C LEU A 56 -3.12 10.55 6.95
N LEU A 57 -2.81 9.40 7.55
CA LEU A 57 -2.61 8.13 6.87
C LEU A 57 -3.92 7.33 6.69
N VAL A 58 -4.99 7.69 7.39
CA VAL A 58 -6.32 7.07 7.24
C VAL A 58 -6.86 7.18 5.79
N PRO A 59 -6.91 8.37 5.14
CA PRO A 59 -7.36 8.44 3.75
C PRO A 59 -6.47 7.62 2.81
N TYR A 60 -5.18 7.48 3.14
CA TYR A 60 -4.25 6.70 2.34
C TYR A 60 -4.54 5.20 2.38
N ILE A 61 -4.82 4.62 3.56
CA ILE A 61 -5.17 3.19 3.63
C ILE A 61 -6.51 2.87 2.94
N PHE A 62 -7.47 3.80 2.95
CA PHE A 62 -8.70 3.68 2.16
C PHE A 62 -8.42 3.63 0.66
N TRP A 63 -7.55 4.52 0.17
CA TRP A 63 -7.14 4.51 -1.23
C TRP A 63 -6.45 3.20 -1.62
N VAL A 64 -5.50 2.71 -0.82
CA VAL A 64 -4.79 1.45 -1.12
C VAL A 64 -5.74 0.25 -1.05
N SER A 65 -6.75 0.29 -0.18
CA SER A 65 -7.81 -0.73 -0.15
C SER A 65 -8.59 -0.76 -1.46
N PHE A 66 -9.00 0.41 -1.98
CA PHE A 66 -9.65 0.50 -3.27
C PHE A 66 -8.74 0.02 -4.42
N ALA A 67 -7.47 0.43 -4.41
CA ALA A 67 -6.49 -0.01 -5.41
C ALA A 67 -6.25 -1.54 -5.36
N SER A 68 -6.29 -2.16 -4.19
CA SER A 68 -6.19 -3.62 -4.05
C SER A 68 -7.37 -4.35 -4.68
N LEU A 69 -8.59 -3.83 -4.51
CA LEU A 69 -9.80 -4.36 -5.15
C LEU A 69 -9.74 -4.19 -6.67
N LEU A 70 -9.29 -3.02 -7.15
CA LEU A 70 -9.12 -2.75 -8.57
C LEU A 70 -8.09 -3.70 -9.20
N ASN A 71 -6.95 -3.92 -8.53
CA ASN A 71 -5.92 -4.84 -9.00
C ASN A 71 -6.45 -6.28 -9.06
N PHE A 72 -7.15 -6.73 -8.02
CA PHE A 72 -7.80 -8.04 -8.00
C PHE A 72 -8.81 -8.21 -9.14
N TYR A 73 -9.64 -7.19 -9.38
CA TYR A 73 -10.61 -7.20 -10.48
C TYR A 73 -9.93 -7.33 -11.84
N ILE A 74 -8.84 -6.58 -12.06
CA ILE A 74 -8.04 -6.62 -13.31
C ILE A 74 -7.30 -7.95 -13.45
N TRP A 75 -6.84 -8.55 -12.36
CA TRP A 75 -6.22 -9.88 -12.38
C TRP A 75 -7.23 -10.97 -12.73
N GLN A 76 -8.45 -10.89 -12.21
CA GLN A 76 -9.51 -11.87 -12.49
C GLN A 76 -10.05 -11.78 -13.92
N HIS A 77 -10.02 -10.60 -14.54
CA HIS A 77 -10.57 -10.34 -15.88
C HIS A 77 -9.50 -10.23 -16.98
N ASN A 78 -8.24 -10.60 -16.71
CA ASN A 78 -7.17 -10.83 -17.70
C ASN A 78 -6.94 -12.32 -17.89
#